data_AF-A0A1J4NSI4-F1
#
_entry.id   AF-A0A1J4NSI4-F1
#
_cell.length_a   1.000
_cell.length_b   1.000
_cell.length_c   1.000
_cell.angle_alpha   90.00
_cell.angle_beta   90.00
_cell.angle_gamma   90.00
#
_symmetry.space_group_name_H-M   'P 1'
#
loop_
_entity.id
_entity.type
_entity.pdbx_description
1 polymer ?
#
loop_
_entity_poly.entity_id
_entity_poly.type
_entity_poly.pdbx_seq_one_letter_code
_entity_poly.pdbx_strand_id
1 'polypeptide(L)'
;MTVMQHIEFLTYPVVGPRSELLWGIRIDGRDLRMYAADATRPLWRRELEDDGPQERERFVLTQHGGLYASEITDPVRHFLGDPAPEFARPADPALPVLGCSCGIWGCWPLLTVIDATPETVTWSAFRQPFREQWGELPMGPYVFARTAYEESLTAPTRLAGDPLGHLYDQPVTE
;
A
#
# COMPACT_ATOMS: atom_id res chain seq x y z
N MET A 1 8.74 -24.96 -6.85
CA MET A 1 7.37 -24.41 -6.79
C MET A 1 7.49 -23.03 -6.16
N THR A 2 7.08 -21.98 -6.87
CA THR A 2 6.99 -20.63 -6.27
C THR A 2 5.89 -20.70 -5.22
N VAL A 3 6.22 -20.34 -3.98
CA VAL A 3 5.21 -20.23 -2.92
C VAL A 3 4.33 -19.04 -3.30
N MET A 4 3.04 -19.29 -3.49
CA MET A 4 2.06 -18.25 -3.78
C MET A 4 1.58 -17.66 -2.46
N GLN A 5 1.56 -16.33 -2.39
CA GLN A 5 1.06 -15.60 -1.23
C GLN A 5 -0.46 -15.50 -1.29
N HIS A 6 -1.08 -15.31 -0.13
CA HIS A 6 -2.50 -14.99 -0.01
C HIS A 6 -2.67 -13.47 0.09
N ILE A 7 -3.51 -12.89 -0.77
CA ILE A 7 -3.87 -11.47 -0.68
C ILE A 7 -5.27 -11.31 -0.08
N GLU A 8 -5.45 -10.28 0.75
CA GLU A 8 -6.76 -9.82 1.18
C GLU A 8 -6.91 -8.34 0.86
N PHE A 9 -7.93 -8.01 0.07
CA PHE A 9 -8.42 -6.65 -0.07
C PHE A 9 -9.40 -6.33 1.05
N LEU A 10 -9.24 -5.14 1.60
CA LEU A 10 -9.99 -4.65 2.74
C LEU A 10 -10.61 -3.30 2.39
N THR A 11 -11.73 -2.96 3.02
CA THR A 11 -12.18 -1.56 3.11
C THR A 11 -12.35 -1.16 4.56
N TYR A 12 -11.92 0.05 4.91
CA TYR A 12 -12.05 0.57 6.27
C TYR A 12 -12.37 2.07 6.27
N PRO A 13 -13.10 2.58 7.27
CA PRO A 13 -13.48 3.98 7.32
C PRO A 13 -12.30 4.87 7.74
N VAL A 14 -12.25 6.08 7.18
CA VAL A 14 -11.42 7.18 7.70
C VAL A 14 -12.20 7.93 8.77
N VAL A 15 -11.54 8.25 9.87
CA VAL A 15 -12.09 9.15 10.89
C VAL A 15 -12.08 10.57 10.32
N GLY A 16 -13.25 11.09 9.96
CA GLY A 16 -13.38 12.41 9.36
C GLY A 16 -14.84 12.84 9.16
N PRO A 17 -15.07 14.09 8.72
CA PRO A 17 -16.40 14.65 8.54
C PRO A 17 -17.21 13.96 7.43
N ARG A 18 -16.54 13.26 6.51
CA ARG A 18 -17.15 12.41 5.50
C ARG A 18 -16.77 10.97 5.80
N SER A 19 -17.76 10.08 5.84
CA SER A 19 -17.56 8.63 6.01
C SER A 19 -17.02 8.02 4.71
N GLU A 20 -15.78 8.36 4.39
CA GLU A 20 -15.06 7.83 3.24
C GLU A 20 -14.33 6.54 3.60
N LEU A 21 -14.10 5.72 2.58
CA LEU A 21 -13.53 4.38 2.72
C LEU A 21 -12.20 4.34 2.02
N LEU A 22 -11.24 3.71 2.68
CA LEU A 22 -9.94 3.40 2.10
C LEU A 22 -9.89 1.93 1.70
N TRP A 23 -9.22 1.66 0.58
CA TRP A 23 -8.74 0.34 0.23
C TRP A 23 -7.49 0.01 1.06
N GLY A 24 -7.54 -1.12 1.76
CA GLY A 24 -6.40 -1.72 2.44
C GLY A 24 -6.02 -3.05 1.81
N ILE A 25 -4.77 -3.46 1.97
CA ILE A 25 -4.25 -4.71 1.44
C ILE A 25 -3.50 -5.45 2.55
N ARG A 26 -3.75 -6.74 2.70
CA ARG A 26 -2.88 -7.65 3.45
C ARG A 26 -2.28 -8.69 2.51
N ILE A 27 -1.04 -9.06 2.80
CA ILE A 27 -0.35 -10.19 2.18
C ILE A 27 0.01 -11.14 3.31
N ASP A 28 -0.42 -12.40 3.19
CA ASP A 28 -0.28 -13.44 4.23
C ASP A 28 -0.73 -12.95 5.63
N GLY A 29 -1.83 -12.21 5.67
CA GLY A 29 -2.42 -11.65 6.89
C GLY A 29 -1.73 -10.40 7.44
N ARG A 30 -0.62 -9.94 6.86
CA ARG A 30 0.10 -8.73 7.28
C ARG A 30 -0.23 -7.53 6.38
N ASP A 31 -0.52 -6.39 7.00
CA ASP A 31 -0.87 -5.14 6.28
C ASP A 31 0.30 -4.66 5.39
N LEU A 32 0.01 -4.32 4.14
CA LEU A 32 1.00 -3.88 3.15
C LEU A 32 1.82 -2.66 3.63
N ARG A 33 1.22 -1.77 4.42
CA ARG A 33 1.91 -0.60 5.00
C ARG A 33 3.07 -1.03 5.90
N MET A 34 2.96 -2.18 6.58
CA MET A 34 4.03 -2.72 7.42
C MET A 34 5.20 -3.25 6.59
N TYR A 35 4.94 -3.85 5.43
CA TYR A 35 6.01 -4.23 4.49
C TYR A 35 6.72 -3.00 3.92
N ALA A 36 5.97 -1.96 3.56
CA ALA A 36 6.53 -0.70 3.08
C ALA A 36 7.40 -0.01 4.15
N ALA A 37 6.93 0.00 5.40
CA ALA A 37 7.68 0.48 6.56
C ALA A 37 9.00 -0.29 6.73
N ASP A 38 8.97 -1.62 6.68
CA ASP A 38 10.18 -2.45 6.76
C ASP A 38 11.17 -2.18 5.65
N ALA A 39 10.68 -2.11 4.41
CA ALA A 39 11.51 -1.91 3.23
C ALA A 39 12.18 -0.52 3.22
N THR A 40 11.55 0.49 3.83
CA THR A 40 12.04 1.88 3.84
C THR A 40 12.79 2.26 5.12
N ARG A 41 12.62 1.51 6.23
CA ARG A 41 13.29 1.78 7.52
C ARG A 41 14.82 2.01 7.43
N PRO A 42 15.61 1.18 6.74
CA PRO A 42 17.06 1.42 6.64
C PRO A 42 17.41 2.65 5.79
N LEU A 43 16.52 3.04 4.87
CA LEU A 43 16.69 4.20 4.00
C LEU A 43 16.42 5.49 4.79
N TRP A 44 15.31 5.52 5.52
CA TRP A 44 14.94 6.63 6.41
C TRP A 44 15.93 6.87 7.53
N ARG A 45 16.57 5.82 8.06
CA ARG A 45 17.59 5.96 9.11
C ARG A 45 18.70 6.93 8.71
N ARG A 46 19.03 7.04 7.42
CA ARG A 46 20.04 7.97 6.89
C ARG A 46 19.55 9.41 6.77
N GLU A 47 18.24 9.61 6.68
CA GLU A 47 17.62 10.92 6.47
C GLU A 47 17.07 11.54 7.77
N LEU A 48 16.78 10.73 8.79
CA LEU A 48 16.16 11.14 10.04
C LEU A 48 17.12 11.00 11.24
N GLU A 49 18.43 11.14 11.02
CA GLU A 49 19.47 10.86 12.03
C GLU A 49 19.29 11.68 13.31
N ASP A 50 18.76 12.90 13.18
CA ASP A 50 18.50 13.84 14.29
C ASP A 50 17.23 13.52 15.09
N ASP A 51 16.32 12.71 14.55
CA ASP A 51 15.09 12.32 15.23
C ASP A 51 15.34 11.23 16.29
N GLY A 52 14.60 11.29 17.40
CA GLY A 52 14.58 10.23 18.40
C GLY A 52 14.11 8.89 17.79
N PRO A 53 14.62 7.73 18.27
CA PRO A 53 14.27 6.42 17.72
C PRO A 53 12.76 6.15 17.63
N GLN A 54 11.99 6.60 18.62
CA GLN A 54 10.54 6.44 18.69
C GLN A 54 9.81 7.30 17.65
N GLU A 55 10.22 8.57 17.51
CA GLU A 55 9.63 9.48 16.53
C GLU A 55 9.90 8.99 15.11
N ARG A 56 11.13 8.55 14.85
CA ARG A 56 11.53 7.94 13.59
C ARG A 56 10.72 6.69 13.27
N GLU A 57 10.57 5.78 14.24
CA GLU A 57 9.80 4.54 14.02
C GLU A 57 8.33 4.84 13.75
N ARG A 58 7.73 5.77 14.50
CA ARG A 58 6.36 6.23 14.24
C ARG A 58 6.24 6.81 12.85
N PHE A 59 7.14 7.72 12.47
CA PHE A 59 7.14 8.32 11.14
C PHE A 59 7.15 7.25 10.05
N VAL A 60 8.06 6.28 10.12
CA VAL A 60 8.18 5.18 9.13
C VAL A 60 6.90 4.34 9.04
N LEU A 61 6.26 4.05 10.18
CA LEU A 61 5.02 3.28 10.24
C LEU A 61 3.79 4.03 9.69
N THR A 62 3.80 5.36 9.72
CA THR A 62 2.64 6.20 9.37
C THR A 62 2.78 6.93 8.03
N GLN A 63 3.76 6.56 7.19
CA GLN A 63 3.99 7.20 5.88
C GLN A 63 2.83 6.99 4.91
N HIS A 64 2.18 5.83 4.99
CA HIS A 64 1.21 5.40 4.00
C HIS A 64 -0.17 5.22 4.59
N GLY A 65 -1.19 5.58 3.80
CA GLY A 65 -2.57 5.20 3.98
C GLY A 65 -3.03 4.26 2.87
N GLY A 66 -4.30 3.88 2.91
CA GLY A 66 -4.96 3.27 1.77
C GLY A 66 -5.20 4.26 0.64
N LEU A 67 -5.79 3.79 -0.46
CA LEU A 67 -6.32 4.65 -1.52
C LEU A 67 -7.81 4.88 -1.29
N TYR A 68 -8.33 6.08 -1.54
CA TYR A 68 -9.76 6.30 -1.32
C TYR A 68 -10.58 5.51 -2.33
N ALA A 69 -11.64 4.86 -1.86
CA ALA A 69 -12.58 4.14 -2.72
C ALA A 69 -13.28 5.09 -3.70
N SER A 70 -13.40 6.38 -3.37
CA SER A 70 -13.91 7.43 -4.26
C SER A 70 -12.94 7.80 -5.39
N GLU A 71 -11.64 7.55 -5.22
CA GLU A 71 -10.61 7.81 -6.24
C GLU A 71 -10.49 6.64 -7.23
N ILE A 72 -10.80 5.42 -6.81
CA ILE A 72 -10.71 4.22 -7.65
C ILE A 72 -12.10 3.84 -8.17
N THR A 73 -12.47 4.39 -9.33
CA THR A 73 -13.78 4.14 -9.95
C THR A 73 -13.99 2.66 -10.33
N ASP A 74 -12.93 1.99 -10.79
CA ASP A 74 -12.95 0.55 -11.13
C ASP A 74 -11.79 -0.16 -10.40
N PRO A 75 -12.01 -0.66 -9.18
CA PRO A 75 -10.97 -1.31 -8.39
C PRO A 75 -10.51 -2.62 -9.02
N VAL A 76 -11.38 -3.32 -9.75
CA VAL A 76 -11.02 -4.56 -10.45
C VAL A 76 -10.00 -4.25 -11.52
N ARG A 77 -10.25 -3.28 -12.40
CA ARG A 77 -9.28 -2.90 -13.44
C ARG A 77 -7.99 -2.33 -12.86
N HIS A 78 -8.09 -1.45 -11.85
CA HIS A 78 -6.92 -0.84 -11.20
C HIS A 78 -5.96 -1.86 -10.63
N PHE A 79 -6.46 -2.76 -9.78
CA PHE A 79 -5.65 -3.80 -9.15
C PHE A 79 -5.35 -4.97 -10.11
N LEU A 80 -5.74 -4.91 -11.38
CA LEU A 80 -5.35 -5.89 -12.41
C LEU A 80 -4.38 -5.31 -13.45
N GLY A 81 -3.81 -4.13 -13.19
CA GLY A 81 -2.81 -3.52 -14.06
C GLY A 81 -3.38 -2.60 -15.15
N ASP A 82 -4.67 -2.30 -15.13
CA ASP A 82 -5.37 -1.48 -16.11
C ASP A 82 -6.06 -0.28 -15.42
N PRO A 83 -5.29 0.67 -14.88
CA PRO A 83 -5.84 1.74 -14.06
C PRO A 83 -6.62 2.76 -14.88
N ALA A 84 -7.37 3.61 -14.18
CA ALA A 84 -7.90 4.82 -14.79
C ALA A 84 -6.75 5.79 -15.21
N PRO A 85 -6.94 6.62 -16.25
CA PRO A 85 -5.88 7.47 -16.81
C PRO A 85 -5.19 8.40 -15.81
N GLU A 86 -5.87 8.83 -14.75
CA GLU A 86 -5.35 9.68 -13.68
C GLU A 86 -4.23 9.03 -12.85
N PHE A 87 -4.17 7.70 -12.82
CA PHE A 87 -3.11 6.94 -12.16
C PHE A 87 -2.02 6.48 -13.12
N ALA A 88 -2.31 6.48 -14.42
CA ALA A 88 -1.35 6.11 -15.44
C ALA A 88 -0.28 7.20 -15.60
N ARG A 89 0.99 6.79 -15.66
CA ARG A 89 2.09 7.70 -15.98
C ARG A 89 2.70 7.37 -17.33
N PRO A 90 2.97 8.38 -18.19
CA PRO A 90 3.64 8.14 -19.45
C PRO A 90 4.99 7.43 -19.23
N ALA A 91 5.19 6.31 -19.93
CA ALA A 91 6.40 5.47 -19.87
C ALA A 91 6.69 4.76 -18.54
N ASP A 92 5.77 4.79 -17.57
CA ASP A 92 5.91 4.08 -16.30
C ASP A 92 4.70 3.14 -16.08
N PRO A 93 4.90 1.80 -16.11
CA PRO A 93 3.83 0.82 -15.89
C PRO A 93 3.46 0.61 -14.42
N ALA A 94 4.13 1.28 -13.47
CA ALA A 94 3.87 1.10 -12.04
C ALA A 94 2.69 1.93 -11.57
N LEU A 95 1.86 1.30 -10.74
CA LEU A 95 0.58 1.81 -10.27
C LEU A 95 0.60 1.99 -8.76
N PRO A 96 -0.12 2.99 -8.21
CA PRO A 96 -0.24 3.14 -6.77
C PRO A 96 -1.07 2.00 -6.20
N VAL A 97 -0.55 1.40 -5.13
CA VAL A 97 -1.27 0.43 -4.29
C VAL A 97 -1.45 0.91 -2.85
N LEU A 98 -0.71 1.95 -2.45
CA LEU A 98 -0.95 2.73 -1.23
C LEU A 98 -0.86 4.22 -1.55
N GLY A 99 -1.60 5.04 -0.80
CA GLY A 99 -1.53 6.50 -0.84
C GLY A 99 -0.76 7.07 0.35
N CYS A 100 -0.69 8.41 0.43
CA CYS A 100 -0.17 9.10 1.60
C CYS A 100 -1.19 9.12 2.74
N SER A 101 -0.71 9.04 3.98
CA SER A 101 -1.55 9.20 5.17
C SER A 101 -2.16 10.60 5.32
N CYS A 102 -1.66 11.60 4.57
CA CYS A 102 -2.25 12.95 4.52
C CYS A 102 -3.59 13.03 3.79
N GLY A 103 -4.01 11.95 3.13
CA GLY A 103 -5.28 11.88 2.41
C GLY A 103 -5.20 12.28 0.93
N ILE A 104 -4.02 12.62 0.41
CA ILE A 104 -3.79 12.86 -1.02
C ILE A 104 -2.97 11.68 -1.55
N TRP A 105 -3.57 10.80 -2.35
CA TRP A 105 -2.90 9.58 -2.81
C TRP A 105 -1.54 9.88 -3.46
N GLY A 106 -1.48 10.91 -4.30
CA GLY A 106 -0.30 11.27 -5.08
C GLY A 106 0.79 12.01 -4.31
N CYS A 107 0.57 12.34 -3.03
CA CYS A 107 1.56 13.05 -2.21
C CYS A 107 2.75 12.15 -1.83
N TRP A 108 2.49 10.87 -1.55
CA TRP A 108 3.50 9.89 -1.16
C TRP A 108 3.00 8.45 -1.46
N PRO A 109 2.84 8.08 -2.75
CA PRO A 109 2.28 6.78 -3.10
C PRO A 109 3.35 5.69 -3.06
N LEU A 110 2.95 4.48 -2.63
CA LEU A 110 3.73 3.27 -2.92
C LEU A 110 3.30 2.74 -4.28
N LEU A 111 4.24 2.66 -5.22
CA LEU A 111 3.99 2.15 -6.56
C LEU A 111 4.49 0.72 -6.69
N THR A 112 3.83 -0.07 -7.54
CA THR A 112 4.27 -1.40 -7.94
C THR A 112 3.87 -1.66 -9.39
N VAL A 113 4.62 -2.50 -10.10
CA VAL A 113 4.17 -3.09 -11.36
C VAL A 113 3.23 -4.24 -11.02
N ILE A 114 2.09 -4.32 -11.72
CA ILE A 114 1.10 -5.39 -11.58
C ILE A 114 1.05 -6.14 -12.93
N ASP A 115 1.48 -7.39 -12.93
CA ASP A 115 1.37 -8.29 -14.09
C ASP A 115 0.28 -9.33 -13.83
N ALA A 116 -0.71 -9.35 -14.70
CA ALA A 116 -1.91 -10.16 -14.61
C ALA A 116 -1.93 -11.21 -15.73
N THR A 117 -1.80 -12.48 -15.36
CA THR A 117 -1.99 -13.62 -16.28
C THR A 117 -3.30 -14.35 -15.97
N PRO A 118 -3.73 -15.32 -16.80
CA PRO A 118 -4.91 -16.13 -16.49
C PRO A 118 -4.78 -16.95 -15.20
N GLU A 119 -3.55 -17.28 -14.76
CA GLU A 119 -3.29 -18.12 -13.58
C GLU A 119 -2.85 -17.32 -12.36
N THR A 120 -2.18 -16.18 -12.54
CA THR A 120 -1.54 -15.45 -11.45
C THR A 120 -1.65 -13.94 -11.58
N VAL A 121 -1.52 -13.25 -10.45
CA VAL A 121 -1.24 -11.81 -10.40
C VAL A 121 0.08 -11.62 -9.67
N THR A 122 1.02 -10.89 -10.27
CA THR A 122 2.34 -10.62 -9.68
C THR A 122 2.49 -9.13 -9.40
N TRP A 123 2.87 -8.80 -8.16
CA TRP A 123 3.26 -7.44 -7.78
C TRP A 123 4.78 -7.39 -7.60
N SER A 124 5.45 -6.50 -8.31
CA SER A 124 6.92 -6.39 -8.34
C SER A 124 7.41 -4.96 -8.52
N ALA A 125 8.72 -4.71 -8.39
CA ALA A 125 9.30 -3.40 -8.66
C ALA A 125 8.70 -2.27 -7.81
N PHE A 126 8.48 -2.57 -6.52
CA PHE A 126 7.95 -1.61 -5.55
C PHE A 126 8.88 -0.41 -5.42
N ARG A 127 8.35 0.82 -5.43
CA ARG A 127 9.20 2.02 -5.37
C ARG A 127 8.48 3.25 -4.86
N GLN A 128 9.29 4.25 -4.46
CA GLN A 128 8.86 5.57 -4.03
C GLN A 128 9.23 6.61 -5.11
N PRO A 129 8.24 7.20 -5.81
CA PRO A 129 8.52 8.07 -6.96
C PRO A 129 9.23 9.37 -6.58
N PHE A 130 9.08 9.84 -5.34
CA PHE A 130 9.72 11.07 -4.86
C PHE A 130 11.11 10.85 -4.24
N ARG A 131 11.61 9.61 -4.33
CA ARG A 131 12.92 9.17 -3.85
C ARG A 131 13.54 8.18 -4.83
N GLU A 132 13.78 8.63 -6.06
CA GLU A 132 14.34 7.80 -7.13
C GLU A 132 15.66 7.11 -6.73
N GLN A 133 16.48 7.76 -5.89
CA GLN A 133 17.75 7.23 -5.40
C GLN A 133 17.60 5.99 -4.50
N TRP A 134 16.39 5.71 -3.99
CA TRP A 134 16.11 4.49 -3.25
C TRP A 134 15.96 3.27 -4.16
N GLY A 135 15.68 3.48 -5.46
CA GLY A 135 15.48 2.43 -6.44
C GLY A 135 14.28 1.53 -6.12
N GLU A 136 14.38 0.26 -6.50
CA GLU A 136 13.43 -0.77 -6.11
C GLU A 136 13.58 -1.11 -4.62
N LEU A 137 12.47 -1.05 -3.89
CA LEU A 137 12.41 -1.38 -2.48
C LEU A 137 12.58 -2.89 -2.27
N PRO A 138 13.22 -3.32 -1.16
CA PRO A 138 13.45 -4.73 -0.86
C PRO A 138 12.16 -5.42 -0.33
N MET A 139 11.12 -5.47 -1.16
CA MET A 139 9.85 -6.14 -0.87
C MET A 139 9.28 -6.78 -2.14
N GLY A 140 8.62 -7.92 -1.99
CA GLY A 140 8.19 -8.74 -3.12
C GLY A 140 9.37 -9.38 -3.89
N PRO A 141 9.14 -9.86 -5.13
CA PRO A 141 7.83 -9.91 -5.78
C PRO A 141 6.85 -10.80 -5.00
N TYR A 142 5.57 -10.45 -5.05
CA TYR A 142 4.48 -11.26 -4.50
C TYR A 142 3.68 -11.86 -5.65
N VAL A 143 3.41 -13.16 -5.58
CA VAL A 143 2.69 -13.91 -6.61
C VAL A 143 1.43 -14.49 -5.98
N PHE A 144 0.28 -14.12 -6.52
CA PHE A 144 -1.04 -14.51 -6.03
C PHE A 144 -1.74 -15.43 -7.02
N ALA A 145 -2.58 -16.33 -6.51
CA ALA A 145 -3.45 -17.14 -7.37
C ALA A 145 -4.55 -16.26 -7.95
N ARG A 146 -4.74 -16.29 -9.27
CA ARG A 146 -5.66 -15.39 -9.98
C ARG A 146 -7.07 -15.42 -9.39
N THR A 147 -7.61 -16.63 -9.18
CA THR A 147 -8.96 -16.82 -8.65
C THR A 147 -9.11 -16.22 -7.24
N ALA A 148 -8.21 -16.55 -6.32
CA ALA A 148 -8.27 -16.02 -4.94
C ALA A 148 -8.08 -14.49 -4.89
N TYR A 149 -7.23 -13.96 -5.77
CA TYR A 149 -7.02 -12.52 -5.92
C TYR A 149 -8.31 -11.78 -6.31
N GLU A 150 -8.98 -12.25 -7.37
CA GLU A 150 -10.23 -11.64 -7.86
C GLU A 150 -11.39 -11.83 -6.87
N GLU A 151 -11.49 -13.00 -6.22
CA GLU A 151 -12.49 -13.24 -5.17
C GLU A 151 -12.34 -12.23 -4.03
N SER A 152 -11.12 -12.02 -3.54
CA SER A 152 -10.86 -11.04 -2.49
C SER A 152 -11.14 -9.60 -2.95
N LEU A 153 -10.79 -9.27 -4.20
CA LEU A 153 -10.97 -7.94 -4.76
C LEU A 153 -12.44 -7.57 -5.00
N THR A 154 -13.25 -8.54 -5.43
CA THR A 154 -14.69 -8.36 -5.69
C THR A 154 -15.53 -8.38 -4.42
N ALA A 155 -15.05 -9.05 -3.37
CA ALA A 155 -15.69 -9.10 -2.06
C ALA A 155 -14.71 -8.69 -0.95
N PRO A 156 -14.25 -7.41 -0.92
CA PRO A 156 -13.27 -6.97 0.04
C PRO A 156 -13.83 -7.04 1.46
N THR A 157 -13.00 -7.47 2.41
CA THR A 157 -13.41 -7.56 3.81
C THR A 157 -13.62 -6.16 4.38
N ARG A 158 -14.81 -5.92 4.93
CA ARG A 158 -15.17 -4.66 5.57
C ARG A 158 -14.70 -4.62 7.02
N LEU A 159 -13.80 -3.71 7.35
CA LEU A 159 -13.36 -3.48 8.73
C LEU A 159 -14.12 -2.30 9.35
N ALA A 160 -14.24 -2.32 10.69
CA ALA A 160 -14.90 -1.27 11.46
C ALA A 160 -14.03 -0.01 11.66
N GLY A 161 -12.72 -0.13 11.45
CA GLY A 161 -11.75 0.96 11.61
C GLY A 161 -10.43 0.62 10.92
N ASP A 162 -9.50 1.58 10.91
CA ASP A 162 -8.15 1.36 10.37
C ASP A 162 -7.46 0.19 11.12
N PRO A 163 -7.04 -0.89 10.43
CA PRO A 163 -6.36 -2.02 11.08
C PRO A 163 -5.04 -1.63 11.76
N LEU A 164 -4.42 -0.52 11.37
CA LEU A 164 -3.24 0.07 12.02
C LEU A 164 -3.58 1.28 12.89
N GLY A 165 -4.86 1.56 13.15
CA GLY A 165 -5.32 2.72 13.92
C GLY A 165 -4.65 2.83 15.30
N HIS A 166 -4.45 1.70 15.95
CA HIS A 166 -3.78 1.60 17.25
C HIS A 166 -2.34 2.10 17.25
N LEU A 167 -1.66 2.21 16.09
CA LEU A 167 -0.31 2.77 15.98
C LEU A 167 -0.31 4.30 16.08
N TYR A 168 -1.43 4.96 15.77
CA TYR A 168 -1.55 6.42 15.89
C TYR A 168 -1.87 6.86 17.33
N ASP A 169 -2.57 6.02 18.10
CA ASP A 169 -3.09 6.34 19.43
C ASP A 169 -2.07 6.10 20.57
N GLN A 170 -0.88 5.57 20.26
CA GLN A 170 0.16 5.34 21.27
C GLN A 170 0.75 6.68 21.72
N PRO A 171 0.71 7.03 23.03
CA PRO A 171 1.37 8.24 23.52
C PRO A 171 2.88 8.13 23.31
N VAL A 172 3.49 9.22 22.84
CA VAL A 172 4.95 9.34 22.83
C VAL A 172 5.38 9.35 24.28
N THR A 173 6.00 8.27 24.73
CA THR A 173 6.67 8.29 26.03
C THR A 173 8.03 8.92 25.79
N GLU A 174 8.23 10.11 26.36
CA GLU A 174 9.51 10.86 26.37
C GLU A 174 10.67 10.02 26.94
#